data_AF-A0A961C8V8-F1
#
_entry.id   AF-A0A961C8V8-F1
#
_cell.length_a   1.000
_cell.length_b   1.000
_cell.length_c   1.000
_cell.angle_alpha   90.00
_cell.angle_beta   90.00
_cell.angle_gamma   90.00
#
_symmetry.space_group_name_H-M   'P 1'
#
loop_
_entity.id
_entity.type
_entity.pdbx_description
1 polymer ?
#
loop_
_entity_poly.entity_id
_entity_poly.type
_entity_poly.pdbx_seq_one_letter_code
_entity_poly.pdbx_strand_id
1 'polypeptide(L)' 'MPFLPQETLITATPEEGRALAMKMARFSIKAIQPDESVRDELRPAYANNADSLTEAAHVVAIEFATVAAANNYWR' A
#
# COMPACT_ATOMS: atom_id res chain seq x y z
N MET A 1 -4.66 13.88 8.73
CA MET A 1 -3.92 12.60 8.70
C MET A 1 -2.83 12.70 7.66
N PRO A 2 -1.63 12.15 7.90
CA PRO A 2 -0.61 12.10 6.86
C PRO A 2 -1.04 11.14 5.75
N PHE A 3 -0.78 11.52 4.49
CA PHE A 3 -1.08 10.70 3.30
C PHE A 3 -0.01 9.65 3.02
N LEU A 4 1.13 9.74 3.71
CA LEU A 4 2.22 8.78 3.67
C LEU A 4 2.46 8.17 5.06
N PRO A 5 2.93 6.91 5.13
CA PRO A 5 3.24 6.25 6.39
C PRO A 5 4.52 6.76 7.05
N GLN A 6 5.40 7.46 6.32
CA GLN A 6 6.64 8.07 6.78
C GLN A 6 7.10 9.16 5.79
N GLU A 7 8.02 10.04 6.20
CA GLU A 7 8.49 11.20 5.41
C GLU A 7 9.52 10.86 4.31
N THR A 8 9.90 9.59 4.14
CA THR A 8 10.91 9.16 3.16
C THR A 8 10.51 7.86 2.47
N LEU A 9 10.86 7.72 1.19
CA LEU A 9 10.71 6.46 0.45
C LEU A 9 11.91 5.53 0.59
N ILE A 10 12.99 5.97 1.27
CA ILE A 10 14.21 5.19 1.43
C ILE A 10 13.99 4.07 2.47
N THR A 11 14.37 2.85 2.10
CA THR A 11 14.31 1.63 2.93
C THR A 11 15.62 0.85 2.82
N ALA A 12 16.01 0.13 3.87
CA ALA A 12 17.31 -0.56 3.89
C ALA A 12 17.31 -1.81 2.99
N THR A 13 16.15 -2.44 2.79
CA THR A 13 16.03 -3.67 2.00
C THR A 13 14.82 -3.64 1.06
N PRO A 14 14.80 -4.52 0.02
CA PRO A 14 13.63 -4.70 -0.83
C PRO A 14 12.37 -5.13 -0.07
N GLU A 15 12.52 -5.97 0.96
CA GLU A 15 11.40 -6.43 1.80
C GLU A 15 10.76 -5.27 2.56
N GLU A 16 11.59 -4.42 3.17
CA GLU A 16 11.10 -3.19 3.80
C GLU A 16 10.44 -2.24 2.78
N GLY A 17 11.00 -2.17 1.57
CA GLY A 17 10.41 -1.40 0.46
C GLY A 17 9.02 -1.92 0.07
N ARG A 18 8.86 -3.25 0.03
CA ARG A 18 7.58 -3.90 -0.25
C ARG A 18 6.57 -3.65 0.88
N ALA A 19 7.01 -3.72 2.13
CA ALA A 19 6.19 -3.38 3.29
C ALA A 19 5.75 -1.90 3.28
N LEU A 20 6.65 -0.98 2.87
CA LEU A 20 6.33 0.44 2.71
C LEU A 20 5.26 0.65 1.62
N ALA A 21 5.43 0.04 0.46
CA ALA A 21 4.45 0.08 -0.63
C ALA A 21 3.06 -0.41 -0.20
N MET A 22 2.99 -1.49 0.58
CA MET A 22 1.71 -1.97 1.14
C MET A 22 1.07 -0.95 2.09
N LYS A 23 1.88 -0.28 2.92
CA LYS A 23 1.38 0.77 3.83
C LYS A 23 0.87 1.97 3.05
N MET A 24 1.59 2.42 2.03
CA MET A 24 1.17 3.53 1.15
C MET A 24 -0.20 3.25 0.50
N ALA A 25 -0.36 2.06 -0.11
CA ALA A 25 -1.64 1.65 -0.69
C ALA A 25 -2.80 1.71 0.34
N ARG A 26 -2.57 1.21 1.56
CA ARG A 26 -3.55 1.26 2.65
C ARG A 26 -3.86 2.67 3.14
N PHE A 27 -2.87 3.58 3.13
CA PHE A 27 -3.06 4.98 3.52
C PHE A 27 -3.92 5.74 2.52
N SER A 28 -3.78 5.45 1.22
CA SER A 28 -4.70 5.98 0.20
C SER A 28 -6.15 5.57 0.46
N ILE A 29 -6.41 4.30 0.81
CA ILE A 29 -7.75 3.84 1.19
C ILE A 29 -8.26 4.57 2.45
N LYS A 30 -7.40 4.73 3.46
CA LYS A 30 -7.74 5.44 4.71
C LYS A 30 -8.06 6.92 4.46
N ALA A 31 -7.40 7.55 3.50
CA ALA A 31 -7.65 8.94 3.13
C ALA A 31 -8.98 9.10 2.35
N ILE A 32 -9.29 8.15 1.46
CA ILE A 32 -10.54 8.16 0.68
C ILE A 32 -11.76 7.86 1.57
N GLN A 33 -11.65 6.86 2.42
CA GLN A 33 -12.70 6.49 3.38
C GLN A 33 -12.15 6.62 4.81
N PRO A 34 -12.37 7.76 5.49
CA PRO A 34 -11.81 8.00 6.82
C PRO A 34 -12.51 7.20 7.93
N ASP A 35 -13.76 6.78 7.74
CA ASP A 35 -14.50 5.99 8.72
C ASP A 35 -13.97 4.55 8.80
N GLU A 36 -13.55 4.14 9.99
CA GLU A 36 -13.04 2.79 10.24
C GLU A 36 -14.13 1.73 10.18
N SER A 37 -15.32 2.02 10.71
CA SER A 37 -16.44 1.08 10.71
C SER A 37 -16.85 0.71 9.29
N VAL A 38 -16.92 1.70 8.39
CA VAL A 38 -17.19 1.47 6.97
C VAL A 38 -16.11 0.61 6.32
N ARG A 39 -14.83 0.85 6.62
CA ARG A 39 -13.73 0.02 6.06
C ARG A 39 -13.79 -1.43 6.56
N ASP A 40 -14.17 -1.65 7.81
CA ASP A 40 -14.31 -2.98 8.39
C ASP A 40 -15.50 -3.73 7.76
N GLU A 41 -16.61 -3.04 7.53
CA GLU A 41 -17.77 -3.59 6.80
C GLU A 41 -17.41 -3.97 5.35
N LEU A 42 -16.57 -3.18 4.68
CA LEU A 42 -16.13 -3.44 3.31
C LEU A 42 -15.04 -4.52 3.19
N ARG A 43 -14.28 -4.80 4.26
CA ARG A 43 -13.12 -5.71 4.23
C ARG A 43 -13.48 -7.13 3.77
N PRO A 44 -14.54 -7.78 4.25
CA PRO A 44 -14.92 -9.13 3.80
C PRO A 44 -15.24 -9.20 2.30
N ALA A 45 -15.78 -8.13 1.72
CA ALA A 45 -16.19 -8.12 0.32
C ALA A 45 -14.99 -8.27 -0.63
N TYR A 46 -13.92 -7.49 -0.42
CA TYR A 46 -12.75 -7.57 -1.29
C TYR A 46 -11.77 -8.67 -0.88
N ALA A 47 -11.72 -9.05 0.41
CA ALA A 47 -10.80 -10.08 0.90
C ALA A 47 -11.19 -11.50 0.44
N ASN A 48 -12.44 -11.71 0.02
CA ASN A 48 -12.94 -12.99 -0.49
C ASN A 48 -13.25 -12.98 -1.99
N ASN A 49 -12.80 -11.96 -2.72
CA ASN A 49 -13.05 -11.81 -4.16
C ASN A 49 -11.71 -11.84 -4.92
N ALA A 50 -11.59 -12.77 -5.88
CA ALA A 50 -10.33 -13.02 -6.59
C ALA A 50 -9.84 -11.81 -7.40
N ASP A 51 -10.75 -11.13 -8.10
CA ASP A 51 -10.43 -9.93 -8.88
C ASP A 51 -9.94 -8.82 -7.95
N SER A 52 -10.63 -8.63 -6.83
CA SER A 52 -10.26 -7.63 -5.82
C SER A 52 -8.89 -7.91 -5.19
N LEU A 53 -8.56 -9.18 -4.93
CA LEU A 53 -7.23 -9.56 -4.44
C LEU A 53 -6.14 -9.29 -5.48
N THR A 54 -6.45 -9.53 -6.76
CA THR A 54 -5.56 -9.25 -7.89
C THR A 54 -5.33 -7.75 -8.03
N GLU A 55 -6.38 -6.94 -7.97
CA GLU A 55 -6.29 -5.48 -8.01
C GLU A 55 -5.53 -4.91 -6.81
N ALA A 56 -5.76 -5.43 -5.61
CA ALA A 56 -4.98 -5.04 -4.43
C ALA A 56 -3.48 -5.34 -4.63
N ALA A 57 -3.14 -6.50 -5.18
CA ALA A 57 -1.75 -6.84 -5.49
C ALA A 57 -1.14 -5.91 -6.56
N HIS A 58 -1.92 -5.54 -7.57
CA HIS A 58 -1.52 -4.62 -8.64
C HIS A 58 -1.21 -3.21 -8.10
N VAL A 59 -2.07 -2.65 -7.23
CA VAL A 59 -1.82 -1.35 -6.59
C VAL A 59 -0.50 -1.37 -5.82
N VAL A 60 -0.26 -2.42 -5.00
CA VAL A 60 1.01 -2.52 -4.26
C VAL A 60 2.19 -2.68 -5.21
N ALA A 61 2.04 -3.35 -6.36
CA ALA A 61 3.10 -3.46 -7.36
C ALA A 61 3.49 -2.09 -7.95
N ILE A 62 2.51 -1.23 -8.23
CA ILE A 62 2.73 0.15 -8.70
C ILE A 62 3.48 0.96 -7.64
N GLU A 63 3.02 0.92 -6.39
CA GLU A 63 3.69 1.63 -5.28
C GLU A 63 5.13 1.12 -5.07
N PHE A 64 5.33 -0.20 -5.18
CA PHE A 64 6.65 -0.80 -5.03
C PHE A 64 7.62 -0.40 -6.15
N ALA A 65 7.14 -0.19 -7.37
CA ALA A 65 7.97 0.33 -8.46
C ALA A 65 8.51 1.73 -8.12
N THR A 66 7.67 2.60 -7.56
CA THR A 66 8.07 3.94 -7.09
C THR A 66 9.09 3.86 -5.95
N VAL A 67 8.83 3.02 -4.94
CA VAL A 67 9.75 2.81 -3.81
C VAL A 67 11.08 2.23 -4.29
N ALA A 68 11.08 1.24 -5.17
CA ALA A 68 12.29 0.64 -5.70
C ALA A 68 13.14 1.66 -6.49
N ALA A 69 12.50 2.50 -7.31
CA ALA A 69 13.18 3.57 -8.03
C ALA A 69 13.81 4.59 -7.07
N ALA A 70 13.10 4.98 -6.00
CA ALA A 70 13.65 5.87 -4.97
C ALA A 70 14.87 5.29 -4.24
N ASN A 71 14.96 3.96 -4.14
CA ASN A 71 16.05 3.24 -3.47
C ASN A 71 17.18 2.79 -4.43
N ASN A 72 17.22 3.29 -5.66
CA ASN A 72 18.16 2.82 -6.69
C ASN A 72 18.17 1.27 -6.80
N TYR A 73 17.01 0.64 -6.61
CA TYR A 73 16.84 -0.82 -6.62
C TYR A 73 17.74 -1.57 -5.62
N TRP A 74 18.18 -0.92 -4.54
CA TRP A 74 19.08 -1.46 -3.51
C TRP A 74 20.41 -2.00 -4.06
N ARG A 75 20.92 -1.35 -5.12
CA ARG A 75 22.21 -1.66 -5.77
C ARG A 75 23.33 -0.73 -5.32
#